data_AF-A0A9C9SN08-F1
#
_entry.id   AF-A0A9C9SN08-F1
#
_cell.length_a   1.000
_cell.length_b   1.000
_cell.length_c   1.000
_cell.angle_alpha   90.00
_cell.angle_beta   90.00
_cell.angle_gamma   90.00
#
_symmetry.space_group_name_H-M   'P 1'
#
loop_
_entity.id
_entity.type
_entity.pdbx_description
1 polymer ?
#
loop_
_entity_poly.entity_id
_entity_poly.type
_entity_poly.pdbx_seq_one_letter_code
_entity_poly.pdbx_strand_id
1 'polypeptide(L)'
;MERILFNIPEIAPSEFCKNSYFLSFESLIKYIGYDLNYEFLLGTSLHAFRTNIYPDLSLSSMDSFTGFNTAEYLLNVLGMKWETRMGAEDEEGAPLTVMKIVDSINRGLPVIAIHLDYTENWGLITGYGENVSNFYGLFFNQETKGSKIVTSWPFIAVILNETAVEKTKKEIVSKALENLGYVSTPGMVNGYYNGKLGIEYIIENKLYDKEESRVRTIFKDIRDNRKVAVSYLEKYGNETGISHLSDLIKLYKEEAGIDMENEKTEEICRKFLKIEEKLLDKM
;
A
#
# COMPACT_ATOMS: atom_id res chain seq x y z
N MET A 1 -28.16 -18.80 -2.23
CA MET A 1 -28.66 -17.51 -2.74
C MET A 1 -27.43 -16.71 -3.11
N GLU A 2 -27.25 -16.43 -4.40
CA GLU A 2 -26.17 -15.60 -4.93
C GLU A 2 -26.36 -14.12 -4.52
N ARG A 3 -25.27 -13.39 -4.35
CA ARG A 3 -25.29 -11.94 -4.14
C ARG A 3 -24.06 -11.27 -4.73
N ILE A 4 -24.27 -10.19 -5.48
CA ILE A 4 -23.21 -9.36 -6.05
C ILE A 4 -23.50 -7.89 -5.72
N LEU A 5 -22.48 -7.18 -5.26
CA LEU A 5 -22.51 -5.73 -5.05
C LEU A 5 -22.15 -5.03 -6.37
N PHE A 6 -22.96 -4.04 -6.75
CA PHE A 6 -22.82 -3.28 -7.99
C PHE A 6 -22.42 -1.83 -7.73
N ASN A 7 -22.02 -1.11 -8.78
CA ASN A 7 -21.63 0.32 -8.75
C ASN A 7 -20.41 0.62 -7.88
N ILE A 8 -19.52 -0.35 -7.69
CA ILE A 8 -18.22 -0.14 -7.07
C ILE A 8 -17.27 0.47 -8.13
N PRO A 9 -16.53 1.56 -7.82
CA PRO A 9 -15.59 2.16 -8.75
C PRO A 9 -14.53 1.19 -9.28
N GLU A 10 -14.06 1.43 -10.50
CA GLU A 10 -12.99 0.62 -11.09
C GLU A 10 -11.64 0.82 -10.39
N ILE A 11 -10.82 -0.23 -10.36
CA ILE A 11 -9.47 -0.21 -9.80
C ILE A 11 -8.48 -0.01 -10.94
N ALA A 12 -8.31 1.25 -11.36
CA ALA A 12 -7.49 1.60 -12.51
C ALA A 12 -6.20 2.31 -12.08
N PRO A 13 -5.01 1.81 -12.48
CA PRO A 13 -3.78 2.54 -12.24
C PRO A 13 -3.72 3.83 -13.07
N SER A 14 -2.96 4.79 -12.55
CA SER A 14 -2.53 5.98 -13.29
C SER A 14 -1.02 6.18 -13.10
N GLU A 15 -0.46 7.28 -13.60
CA GLU A 15 1.00 7.45 -13.73
C GLU A 15 1.79 7.07 -12.46
N PHE A 16 1.51 7.67 -11.31
CA PHE A 16 2.14 7.37 -10.01
C PHE A 16 1.15 6.76 -9.00
N CYS A 17 -0.05 6.40 -9.45
CA CYS A 17 -1.02 5.64 -8.68
C CYS A 17 -1.00 4.19 -9.15
N LYS A 18 -0.10 3.38 -8.59
CA LYS A 18 0.15 2.02 -9.06
C LYS A 18 -0.01 0.95 -7.98
N ASN A 19 -0.05 1.33 -6.70
CA ASN A 19 -0.18 0.35 -5.63
C ASN A 19 -1.62 -0.19 -5.59
N SER A 20 -1.78 -1.47 -5.95
CA SER A 20 -3.08 -2.11 -6.13
C SER A 20 -3.89 -2.17 -4.83
N TYR A 21 -3.25 -2.24 -3.65
CA TYR A 21 -3.96 -2.19 -2.37
C TYR A 21 -4.64 -0.85 -2.16
N PHE A 22 -3.90 0.26 -2.28
CA PHE A 22 -4.47 1.59 -2.03
C PHE A 22 -5.49 2.01 -3.07
N LEU A 23 -5.39 1.54 -4.31
CA LEU A 23 -6.44 1.71 -5.33
C LEU A 23 -7.69 0.87 -5.03
N SER A 24 -7.51 -0.37 -4.57
CA SER A 24 -8.62 -1.21 -4.12
C SER A 24 -9.32 -0.58 -2.91
N PHE A 25 -8.54 -0.04 -1.97
CA PHE A 25 -9.06 0.68 -0.81
C PHE A 25 -9.78 1.95 -1.23
N GLU A 26 -9.22 2.77 -2.14
CA GLU A 26 -9.89 3.96 -2.70
C GLU A 26 -11.24 3.61 -3.33
N SER A 27 -11.31 2.52 -4.11
CA SER A 27 -12.56 2.05 -4.69
C SER A 27 -13.58 1.67 -3.61
N LEU A 28 -13.15 0.90 -2.60
CA LEU A 28 -13.99 0.50 -1.47
C LEU A 28 -14.52 1.72 -0.70
N ILE A 29 -13.65 2.66 -0.32
CA ILE A 29 -14.06 3.79 0.51
C ILE A 29 -15.00 4.75 -0.22
N LYS A 30 -14.81 4.95 -1.53
CA LYS A 30 -15.73 5.72 -2.37
C LYS A 30 -17.08 5.02 -2.49
N TYR A 31 -17.08 3.69 -2.62
CA TYR A 31 -18.31 2.90 -2.66
C TYR A 31 -19.15 3.05 -1.38
N ILE A 32 -18.50 3.10 -0.20
CA ILE A 32 -19.19 3.30 1.09
C ILE A 32 -19.46 4.79 1.43
N GLY A 33 -19.15 5.71 0.51
CA GLY A 33 -19.53 7.13 0.61
C GLY A 33 -18.47 8.10 1.10
N TYR A 34 -17.21 7.69 1.27
CA TYR A 34 -16.11 8.60 1.64
C TYR A 34 -15.32 9.09 0.43
N ASP A 35 -15.10 10.41 0.35
CA ASP A 35 -14.30 11.04 -0.69
C ASP A 35 -12.84 11.27 -0.23
N LEU A 36 -12.09 10.18 -0.12
CA LEU A 36 -10.64 10.21 0.03
C LEU A 36 -10.00 9.62 -1.22
N ASN A 37 -8.98 10.29 -1.74
CA ASN A 37 -8.31 9.87 -2.96
C ASN A 37 -7.03 9.07 -2.68
N TYR A 38 -6.50 8.40 -3.71
CA TYR A 38 -5.27 7.59 -3.62
C TYR A 38 -4.12 8.33 -2.91
N GLU A 39 -3.83 9.58 -3.29
CA GLU A 39 -2.73 10.36 -2.71
C GLU A 39 -2.92 10.58 -1.20
N PHE A 40 -4.15 10.90 -0.78
CA PHE A 40 -4.46 11.05 0.64
C PHE A 40 -4.27 9.73 1.39
N LEU A 41 -4.73 8.62 0.81
CA LEU A 41 -4.63 7.29 1.43
C LEU A 41 -3.16 6.82 1.55
N LEU A 42 -2.38 6.97 0.48
CA LEU A 42 -0.97 6.56 0.44
C LEU A 42 -0.08 7.40 1.38
N GLY A 43 -0.37 8.70 1.51
CA GLY A 43 0.32 9.57 2.47
C GLY A 43 -0.09 9.26 3.92
N THR A 44 -1.40 9.10 4.16
CA THR A 44 -1.95 8.79 5.50
C THR A 44 -1.49 7.43 6.02
N SER A 45 -1.26 6.46 5.13
CA SER A 45 -0.74 5.13 5.48
C SER A 45 0.76 5.11 5.80
N LEU A 46 1.44 6.24 5.59
CA LEU A 46 2.89 6.40 5.58
C LEU A 46 3.64 5.60 4.50
N HIS A 47 2.94 4.93 3.60
CA HIS A 47 3.57 4.17 2.51
C HIS A 47 4.34 5.08 1.55
N ALA A 48 3.87 6.30 1.34
CA ALA A 48 4.56 7.29 0.52
C ALA A 48 5.98 7.64 1.05
N PHE A 49 6.22 7.48 2.36
CA PHE A 49 7.44 7.91 3.05
C PHE A 49 8.40 6.77 3.39
N ARG A 50 7.96 5.51 3.35
CA ARG A 50 8.80 4.38 3.76
C ARG A 50 9.80 3.99 2.68
N THR A 51 10.94 3.48 3.11
CA THR A 51 11.89 2.73 2.27
C THR A 51 11.92 1.31 2.83
N ASN A 52 11.35 0.36 2.11
CA ASN A 52 11.16 -1.01 2.57
C ASN A 52 11.85 -1.96 1.59
N ILE A 53 12.83 -2.75 2.04
CA ILE A 53 13.65 -3.59 1.16
C ILE A 53 13.90 -4.94 1.83
N TYR A 54 13.48 -6.03 1.19
CA TYR A 54 13.82 -7.38 1.64
C TYR A 54 15.22 -7.79 1.17
N PRO A 55 16.00 -8.57 1.95
CA PRO A 55 17.39 -8.94 1.60
C PRO A 55 17.59 -9.64 0.25
N ASP A 56 16.59 -10.32 -0.30
CA ASP A 56 16.67 -11.00 -1.61
C ASP A 56 16.11 -10.17 -2.78
N LEU A 57 15.75 -8.91 -2.51
CA LEU A 57 15.09 -8.00 -3.45
C LEU A 57 13.74 -8.50 -3.97
N SER A 58 13.01 -9.25 -3.16
CA SER A 58 11.64 -9.62 -3.43
C SER A 58 10.79 -8.38 -3.70
N LEU A 59 10.01 -8.43 -4.78
CA LEU A 59 9.09 -7.36 -5.17
C LEU A 59 7.95 -7.15 -4.16
N SER A 60 7.74 -8.12 -3.26
CA SER A 60 6.90 -7.95 -2.07
C SER A 60 7.35 -6.77 -1.17
N SER A 61 8.57 -6.26 -1.34
CA SER A 61 9.04 -5.01 -0.71
C SER A 61 8.14 -3.81 -1.00
N MET A 62 7.44 -3.81 -2.15
CA MET A 62 6.48 -2.77 -2.56
C MET A 62 5.08 -3.01 -1.97
N ASP A 63 4.82 -4.20 -1.41
CA ASP A 63 3.49 -4.56 -0.91
C ASP A 63 3.17 -3.88 0.43
N SER A 64 1.94 -3.38 0.55
CA SER A 64 1.51 -2.59 1.71
C SER A 64 1.41 -3.37 3.04
N PHE A 65 1.38 -4.70 3.00
CA PHE A 65 1.33 -5.62 4.16
C PHE A 65 2.71 -6.09 4.63
N THR A 66 3.78 -5.82 3.88
CA THR A 66 5.13 -6.24 4.25
C THR A 66 5.90 -5.16 5.01
N GLY A 67 6.92 -5.58 5.76
CA GLY A 67 7.69 -4.69 6.63
C GLY A 67 6.81 -4.04 7.70
N PHE A 68 6.86 -2.72 7.78
CA PHE A 68 5.84 -1.96 8.51
C PHE A 68 4.53 -1.98 7.72
N ASN A 69 3.50 -2.63 8.28
CA ASN A 69 2.20 -2.84 7.65
C ASN A 69 1.42 -1.53 7.50
N THR A 70 1.70 -0.81 6.41
CA THR A 70 1.07 0.47 6.07
C THR A 70 -0.42 0.33 5.76
N ALA A 71 -0.86 -0.81 5.26
CA ALA A 71 -2.27 -1.08 4.99
C ALA A 71 -3.10 -1.06 6.29
N GLU A 72 -2.70 -1.85 7.29
CA GLU A 72 -3.40 -1.88 8.57
C GLU A 72 -3.19 -0.60 9.39
N TYR A 73 -2.04 0.06 9.24
CA TYR A 73 -1.81 1.38 9.83
C TYR A 73 -2.84 2.41 9.33
N LEU A 74 -3.13 2.43 8.03
CA LEU A 74 -4.15 3.30 7.45
C LEU A 74 -5.53 3.06 8.09
N LEU A 75 -5.94 1.79 8.21
CA LEU A 75 -7.21 1.43 8.84
C LEU A 75 -7.29 1.93 10.29
N ASN A 76 -6.19 1.80 11.04
CA ASN A 76 -6.08 2.31 12.41
C ASN A 76 -6.26 3.83 12.47
N VAL A 77 -5.54 4.56 11.61
CA VAL A 77 -5.61 6.03 11.55
C VAL A 77 -7.02 6.50 11.21
N LEU A 78 -7.67 5.85 10.24
CA LEU A 78 -9.04 6.15 9.84
C LEU A 78 -10.06 5.79 10.94
N GLY A 79 -9.69 4.94 11.90
CA GLY A 79 -10.57 4.50 12.99
C GLY A 79 -11.48 3.33 12.60
N MET A 80 -11.16 2.64 11.50
CA MET A 80 -11.91 1.49 11.03
C MET A 80 -11.63 0.26 11.90
N LYS A 81 -12.60 -0.65 11.99
CA LYS A 81 -12.40 -1.98 12.58
C LYS A 81 -12.36 -2.99 11.46
N TRP A 82 -11.37 -3.87 11.48
CA TRP A 82 -11.20 -4.91 10.48
C TRP A 82 -10.78 -6.23 11.12
N GLU A 83 -10.91 -7.31 10.36
CA GLU A 83 -10.19 -8.56 10.59
C GLU A 83 -9.39 -8.92 9.33
N THR A 84 -8.21 -9.47 9.52
CA THR A 84 -7.36 -9.99 8.44
C THR A 84 -7.37 -11.51 8.51
N ARG A 85 -7.70 -12.15 7.39
CA ARG A 85 -7.63 -13.59 7.21
C ARG A 85 -6.53 -13.92 6.22
N MET A 86 -5.62 -14.81 6.62
CA MET A 86 -4.53 -15.28 5.78
C MET A 86 -4.44 -16.79 5.92
N GLY A 87 -4.32 -17.50 4.80
CA GLY A 87 -4.24 -18.96 4.78
C GLY A 87 -4.52 -19.55 3.40
N ALA A 88 -4.19 -20.82 3.23
CA ALA A 88 -4.47 -21.56 2.00
C ALA A 88 -5.92 -22.09 1.96
N GLU A 89 -6.39 -22.48 0.77
CA GLU A 89 -7.75 -22.98 0.55
C GLU A 89 -8.03 -24.31 1.27
N ASP A 90 -7.00 -25.13 1.46
CA ASP A 90 -7.06 -26.46 2.07
C ASP A 90 -6.81 -26.44 3.59
N GLU A 91 -6.55 -25.27 4.17
CA GLU A 91 -6.37 -25.12 5.61
C GLU A 91 -7.71 -25.13 6.37
N GLU A 92 -7.67 -25.58 7.64
CA GLU A 92 -8.83 -25.67 8.53
C GLU A 92 -9.58 -24.32 8.67
N GLY A 93 -8.89 -23.20 8.46
CA GLY A 93 -9.46 -21.85 8.51
C GLY A 93 -10.29 -21.43 7.29
N ALA A 94 -10.18 -22.12 6.15
CA ALA A 94 -10.81 -21.71 4.89
C ALA A 94 -12.35 -21.58 4.97
N PRO A 95 -13.10 -22.51 5.60
CA PRO A 95 -14.55 -22.36 5.75
C PRO A 95 -14.94 -21.09 6.53
N LEU A 96 -14.16 -20.74 7.55
CA LEU A 96 -14.41 -19.53 8.34
C LEU A 96 -14.10 -18.27 7.53
N THR A 97 -13.04 -18.27 6.72
CA THR A 97 -12.74 -17.18 5.78
C THR A 97 -13.90 -16.96 4.80
N VAL A 98 -14.45 -18.03 4.22
CA VAL A 98 -15.63 -17.95 3.34
C VAL A 98 -16.82 -17.33 4.08
N MET A 99 -17.12 -17.80 5.29
CA MET A 99 -18.22 -17.26 6.10
C MET A 99 -18.05 -15.76 6.37
N LYS A 100 -16.84 -15.30 6.69
CA LYS A 100 -16.57 -13.89 6.96
C LYS A 100 -16.70 -13.02 5.72
N ILE A 101 -16.24 -13.51 4.57
CA ILE A 101 -16.44 -12.81 3.28
C ILE A 101 -17.94 -12.70 2.97
N VAL A 102 -18.68 -13.80 3.08
CA VAL A 102 -20.13 -13.82 2.84
C VAL A 102 -20.88 -12.87 3.78
N ASP A 103 -20.54 -12.84 5.06
CA ASP A 103 -21.12 -11.89 6.02
C ASP A 103 -20.86 -10.42 5.62
N SER A 104 -19.62 -10.09 5.25
CA SER A 104 -19.27 -8.75 4.76
C SER A 104 -20.09 -8.34 3.54
N ILE A 105 -20.19 -9.22 2.53
CA ILE A 105 -21.01 -8.98 1.34
C ILE A 105 -22.48 -8.80 1.72
N ASN A 106 -22.98 -9.57 2.70
CA ASN A 106 -24.36 -9.46 3.16
C ASN A 106 -24.65 -8.13 3.86
N ARG A 107 -23.66 -7.56 4.55
CA ARG A 107 -23.70 -6.20 5.11
C ARG A 107 -23.50 -5.10 4.06
N GLY A 108 -23.27 -5.47 2.79
CA GLY A 108 -23.07 -4.52 1.70
C GLY A 108 -21.65 -3.99 1.61
N LEU A 109 -20.66 -4.70 2.16
CA LEU A 109 -19.26 -4.27 2.17
C LEU A 109 -18.39 -5.24 1.36
N PRO A 110 -17.75 -4.77 0.26
CA PRO A 110 -16.74 -5.54 -0.43
C PRO A 110 -15.55 -5.86 0.48
N VAL A 111 -14.85 -6.95 0.18
CA VAL A 111 -13.65 -7.38 0.91
C VAL A 111 -12.42 -7.09 0.06
N ILE A 112 -11.39 -6.47 0.64
CA ILE A 112 -10.11 -6.29 -0.07
C ILE A 112 -9.33 -7.59 0.03
N ALA A 113 -8.82 -8.08 -1.07
CA ALA A 113 -8.07 -9.33 -1.09
C ALA A 113 -6.99 -9.34 -2.17
N ILE A 114 -5.93 -10.11 -1.93
CA ILE A 114 -4.85 -10.36 -2.88
C ILE A 114 -5.06 -11.72 -3.54
N HIS A 115 -4.55 -11.88 -4.77
CA HIS A 115 -4.52 -13.17 -5.46
C HIS A 115 -5.93 -13.66 -5.85
N LEU A 116 -6.70 -12.79 -6.52
CA LEU A 116 -8.06 -13.09 -7.00
C LEU A 116 -8.09 -13.71 -8.41
N ASP A 117 -7.04 -13.51 -9.19
CA ASP A 117 -6.91 -13.95 -10.59
C ASP A 117 -5.52 -14.54 -10.88
N TYR A 118 -4.92 -15.20 -9.89
CA TYR A 118 -3.53 -15.70 -9.88
C TYR A 118 -2.44 -14.62 -9.99
N THR A 119 -2.79 -13.33 -9.99
CA THR A 119 -1.80 -12.24 -9.92
C THR A 119 -1.50 -11.87 -8.47
N GLU A 120 -0.32 -11.28 -8.23
CA GLU A 120 0.03 -10.73 -6.92
C GLU A 120 -0.61 -9.35 -6.65
N ASN A 121 -1.65 -8.99 -7.41
CA ASN A 121 -2.36 -7.73 -7.21
C ASN A 121 -3.49 -7.87 -6.20
N TRP A 122 -3.74 -6.77 -5.50
CA TRP A 122 -4.93 -6.60 -4.69
C TRP A 122 -6.13 -6.22 -5.56
N GLY A 123 -7.30 -6.64 -5.12
CA GLY A 123 -8.59 -6.29 -5.70
C GLY A 123 -9.68 -6.31 -4.63
N LEU A 124 -10.93 -6.37 -5.09
CA LEU A 124 -12.10 -6.47 -4.23
C LEU A 124 -12.87 -7.75 -4.54
N ILE A 125 -13.22 -8.52 -3.52
CA ILE A 125 -14.31 -9.49 -3.60
C ILE A 125 -15.61 -8.71 -3.39
N THR A 126 -16.51 -8.81 -4.36
CA THR A 126 -17.75 -8.03 -4.45
C THR A 126 -19.00 -8.89 -4.38
N GLY A 127 -18.88 -10.21 -4.40
CA GLY A 127 -20.02 -11.10 -4.35
C GLY A 127 -19.64 -12.57 -4.17
N TYR A 128 -20.67 -13.40 -4.05
CA TYR A 128 -20.55 -14.86 -4.01
C TYR A 128 -21.71 -15.52 -4.78
N GLY A 129 -21.45 -16.65 -5.42
CA GLY A 129 -22.39 -17.43 -6.22
C GLY A 129 -23.27 -18.38 -5.41
N GLU A 130 -24.00 -19.26 -6.09
CA GLU A 130 -24.84 -20.27 -5.43
C GLU A 130 -24.03 -21.24 -4.57
N ASN A 131 -22.85 -21.64 -5.05
CA ASN A 131 -21.82 -22.22 -4.21
C ASN A 131 -21.08 -21.07 -3.52
N VAL A 132 -21.16 -21.00 -2.19
CA VAL A 132 -20.62 -19.89 -1.39
C VAL A 132 -19.09 -19.75 -1.45
N SER A 133 -18.38 -20.74 -1.99
CA SER A 133 -16.94 -20.65 -2.28
C SER A 133 -16.62 -20.03 -3.64
N ASN A 134 -17.61 -19.80 -4.50
CA ASN A 134 -17.41 -19.16 -5.80
C ASN A 134 -17.60 -17.65 -5.65
N PHE A 135 -16.50 -16.89 -5.63
CA PHE A 135 -16.56 -15.44 -5.45
C PHE A 135 -16.63 -14.69 -6.78
N TYR A 136 -17.20 -13.48 -6.71
CA TYR A 136 -17.08 -12.45 -7.74
C TYR A 136 -16.18 -11.33 -7.23
N GLY A 137 -15.38 -10.74 -8.10
CA GLY A 137 -14.46 -9.67 -7.73
C GLY A 137 -14.18 -8.65 -8.82
N LEU A 138 -13.65 -7.50 -8.39
CA LEU A 138 -13.08 -6.46 -9.23
C LEU A 138 -11.56 -6.53 -9.12
N PHE A 139 -10.88 -6.61 -10.27
CA PHE A 139 -9.44 -6.79 -10.33
C PHE A 139 -8.73 -5.49 -10.69
N PHE A 140 -7.48 -5.37 -10.23
CA PHE A 140 -6.60 -4.29 -10.61
C PHE A 140 -6.34 -4.29 -12.12
N ASN A 141 -6.45 -3.13 -12.75
CA ASN A 141 -6.18 -2.92 -14.17
C ASN A 141 -6.98 -3.84 -15.11
N GLN A 142 -8.26 -4.10 -14.78
CA GLN A 142 -9.12 -4.89 -15.64
C GLN A 142 -9.53 -4.13 -16.92
N GLU A 143 -9.51 -4.81 -18.06
CA GLU A 143 -9.89 -4.23 -19.35
C GLU A 143 -11.41 -4.02 -19.51
N THR A 144 -12.21 -4.85 -18.82
CA THR A 144 -13.67 -4.85 -18.95
C THR A 144 -14.32 -4.43 -17.63
N LYS A 145 -15.40 -3.66 -17.73
CA LYS A 145 -16.14 -3.16 -16.57
C LYS A 145 -16.91 -4.26 -15.84
N GLY A 146 -17.08 -4.09 -14.54
CA GLY A 146 -17.92 -4.94 -13.69
C GLY A 146 -17.18 -6.12 -13.06
N SER A 147 -17.86 -6.78 -12.12
CA SER A 147 -17.32 -7.91 -11.37
C SER A 147 -17.16 -9.15 -12.25
N LYS A 148 -16.08 -9.90 -12.05
CA LYS A 148 -15.77 -11.18 -12.71
C LYS A 148 -15.70 -12.30 -11.69
N ILE A 149 -15.78 -13.54 -12.16
CA ILE A 149 -15.54 -14.71 -11.31
C ILE A 149 -14.08 -14.69 -10.86
N VAL A 150 -13.87 -14.81 -9.55
CA VAL A 150 -12.56 -15.01 -8.91
C VAL A 150 -12.06 -16.39 -9.31
N THR A 151 -10.84 -16.47 -9.83
CA THR A 151 -10.27 -17.74 -10.33
C THR A 151 -9.26 -18.37 -9.39
N SER A 152 -8.86 -17.68 -8.32
CA SER A 152 -7.92 -18.20 -7.32
C SER A 152 -8.35 -17.90 -5.89
N TRP A 153 -7.91 -18.73 -4.94
CA TRP A 153 -8.16 -18.51 -3.52
C TRP A 153 -7.47 -17.23 -3.02
N PRO A 154 -8.21 -16.33 -2.31
CA PRO A 154 -7.62 -15.13 -1.76
C PRO A 154 -6.64 -15.47 -0.64
N PHE A 155 -5.34 -15.26 -0.88
CA PHE A 155 -4.32 -15.59 0.12
C PHE A 155 -4.41 -14.72 1.38
N ILE A 156 -4.76 -13.44 1.20
CA ILE A 156 -5.07 -12.50 2.28
C ILE A 156 -6.41 -11.84 1.95
N ALA A 157 -7.30 -11.78 2.94
CA ALA A 157 -8.57 -11.06 2.89
C ALA A 157 -8.69 -10.10 4.09
N VAL A 158 -8.94 -8.83 3.78
CA VAL A 158 -9.11 -7.73 4.74
C VAL A 158 -10.58 -7.35 4.78
N ILE A 159 -11.22 -7.66 5.90
CA ILE A 159 -12.67 -7.62 6.05
C ILE A 159 -13.03 -6.49 7.02
N LEU A 160 -13.76 -5.48 6.54
CA LEU A 160 -14.20 -4.37 7.37
C LEU A 160 -15.39 -4.80 8.25
N ASN A 161 -15.23 -4.65 9.56
CA ASN A 161 -16.28 -4.87 10.54
C ASN A 161 -17.09 -3.59 10.78
N GLU A 162 -16.43 -2.44 10.85
CA GLU A 162 -17.07 -1.14 11.08
C GLU A 162 -16.46 -0.06 10.19
N THR A 163 -17.33 0.75 9.57
CA THR A 163 -16.98 1.78 8.58
C THR A 163 -16.90 3.18 9.21
N ALA A 164 -16.01 3.41 10.17
CA ALA A 164 -15.89 4.72 10.79
C ALA A 164 -14.83 5.58 10.09
N VAL A 165 -15.25 6.73 9.55
CA VAL A 165 -14.44 7.96 9.41
C VAL A 165 -15.31 9.16 9.81
N GLU A 166 -15.57 9.32 11.11
CA GLU A 166 -15.94 10.62 11.68
C GLU A 166 -14.73 11.23 12.37
N LYS A 167 -13.83 11.76 11.54
CA LYS A 167 -12.68 12.59 11.91
C LYS A 167 -12.48 13.63 10.81
N THR A 168 -12.06 14.84 11.17
CA THR A 168 -11.62 15.83 10.20
C THR A 168 -10.35 15.36 9.49
N LYS A 169 -10.11 15.85 8.26
CA LYS A 169 -8.84 15.58 7.55
C LYS A 169 -7.63 15.97 8.41
N LYS A 170 -7.71 17.07 9.13
CA LYS A 170 -6.67 17.52 10.06
C LYS A 170 -6.33 16.49 11.14
N GLU A 171 -7.34 15.90 11.78
CA GLU A 171 -7.14 14.87 12.81
C GLU A 171 -6.53 13.60 12.23
N ILE A 172 -6.98 13.19 11.04
CA ILE A 172 -6.44 12.04 10.31
C ILE A 172 -4.96 12.26 9.98
N VAL A 173 -4.62 13.41 9.40
CA VAL A 173 -3.24 13.75 9.01
C VAL A 173 -2.34 13.86 10.25
N SER A 174 -2.81 14.54 11.30
CA SER A 174 -2.05 14.66 12.55
C SER A 174 -1.73 13.30 13.13
N LYS A 175 -2.74 12.40 13.19
CA LYS A 175 -2.55 11.03 13.69
C LYS A 175 -1.63 10.21 12.80
N ALA A 176 -1.74 10.34 11.48
CA ALA A 176 -0.89 9.64 10.53
C ALA A 176 0.59 9.97 10.72
N LEU A 177 0.92 11.27 10.79
CA LEU A 177 2.30 11.74 10.83
C LEU A 177 2.99 11.55 12.19
N GLU A 178 2.27 11.18 13.26
CA GLU A 178 2.87 10.79 14.55
C GLU A 178 3.93 9.69 14.41
N ASN A 179 3.77 8.77 13.44
CA ASN A 179 4.70 7.68 13.20
C ASN A 179 5.61 7.90 11.98
N LEU A 180 5.69 9.13 11.45
CA LEU A 180 6.56 9.42 10.31
C LEU A 180 8.03 9.07 10.63
N GLY A 181 8.52 9.44 11.82
CA GLY A 181 9.87 9.10 12.25
C GLY A 181 10.13 7.60 12.34
N TYR A 182 9.11 6.80 12.70
CA TYR A 182 9.25 5.34 12.76
C TYR A 182 9.53 4.73 11.39
N VAL A 183 8.78 5.13 10.35
CA VAL A 183 8.95 4.57 8.99
C VAL A 183 10.22 5.08 8.31
N SER A 184 10.86 6.11 8.82
CA SER A 184 12.16 6.58 8.33
C SER A 184 13.34 6.08 9.15
N THR A 185 13.10 5.60 10.38
CA THR A 185 14.19 5.12 11.24
C THR A 185 14.81 3.85 10.68
N PRO A 186 16.16 3.75 10.59
CA PRO A 186 16.83 2.59 10.03
C PRO A 186 16.67 1.41 10.97
N GLY A 187 16.23 0.27 10.44
CA GLY A 187 15.97 -0.91 11.23
C GLY A 187 15.50 -2.08 10.39
N MET A 188 14.96 -3.10 11.04
CA MET A 188 14.35 -4.24 10.37
C MET A 188 12.99 -4.53 10.99
N VAL A 189 11.96 -4.67 10.15
CA VAL A 189 10.60 -5.00 10.57
C VAL A 189 10.15 -6.22 9.76
N ASN A 190 9.80 -7.32 10.44
CA ASN A 190 9.36 -8.56 9.79
C ASN A 190 10.31 -9.08 8.67
N GLY A 191 11.62 -8.89 8.85
CA GLY A 191 12.65 -9.30 7.89
C GLY A 191 12.94 -8.29 6.77
N TYR A 192 12.21 -7.18 6.69
CA TYR A 192 12.45 -6.11 5.72
C TYR A 192 13.30 -5.01 6.35
N TYR A 193 14.36 -4.59 5.66
CA TYR A 193 15.11 -3.41 6.03
C TYR A 193 14.27 -2.16 5.81
N ASN A 194 14.36 -1.24 6.76
CA ASN A 194 13.74 0.07 6.70
C ASN A 194 14.78 1.19 6.55
N GLY A 195 14.40 2.25 5.84
CA GLY A 195 15.25 3.43 5.64
C GLY A 195 16.57 3.07 4.96
N LYS A 196 17.66 3.74 5.37
CA LYS A 196 18.98 3.57 4.75
C LYS A 196 19.58 2.16 4.81
N LEU A 197 19.21 1.32 5.79
CA LEU A 197 19.84 -0.01 5.95
C LEU A 197 19.65 -0.90 4.71
N GLY A 198 18.48 -0.83 4.07
CA GLY A 198 18.21 -1.62 2.87
C GLY A 198 19.07 -1.17 1.68
N ILE A 199 19.34 0.13 1.59
CA ILE A 199 20.17 0.72 0.54
C ILE A 199 21.65 0.40 0.79
N GLU A 200 22.12 0.52 2.04
CA GLU A 200 23.46 0.10 2.46
C GLU A 200 23.68 -1.38 2.10
N TYR A 201 22.72 -2.25 2.43
CA TYR A 201 22.78 -3.67 2.11
C TYR A 201 22.90 -3.95 0.60
N ILE A 202 22.14 -3.23 -0.25
CA ILE A 202 22.26 -3.33 -1.71
C ILE A 202 23.66 -2.96 -2.19
N ILE A 203 24.22 -1.88 -1.65
CA ILE A 203 25.54 -1.36 -2.05
C ILE A 203 26.66 -2.31 -1.60
N GLU A 204 26.66 -2.73 -0.34
CA GLU A 204 27.69 -3.61 0.23
C GLU A 204 27.75 -4.97 -0.48
N ASN A 205 26.60 -5.52 -0.84
CA ASN A 205 26.51 -6.82 -1.52
C ASN A 205 26.58 -6.72 -3.05
N LYS A 206 26.71 -5.50 -3.59
CA LYS A 206 26.73 -5.19 -5.02
C LYS A 206 25.52 -5.73 -5.77
N LEU A 207 24.34 -5.66 -5.14
CA LEU A 207 23.10 -6.16 -5.75
C LEU A 207 22.65 -5.27 -6.90
N TYR A 208 23.08 -4.01 -6.94
CA TYR A 208 22.87 -3.10 -8.07
C TYR A 208 23.45 -3.62 -9.39
N ASP A 209 24.47 -4.50 -9.36
CA ASP A 209 25.04 -5.17 -10.53
C ASP A 209 24.40 -6.55 -10.75
N LYS A 210 24.21 -7.33 -9.67
CA LYS A 210 23.76 -8.73 -9.76
C LYS A 210 22.28 -8.88 -10.08
N GLU A 211 21.47 -7.93 -9.60
CA GLU A 211 20.00 -7.97 -9.62
C GLU A 211 19.46 -6.62 -10.12
N GLU A 212 20.15 -6.01 -11.09
CA GLU A 212 19.92 -4.62 -11.54
C GLU A 212 18.44 -4.32 -11.80
N SER A 213 17.74 -5.21 -12.50
CA SER A 213 16.32 -5.03 -12.85
C SER A 213 15.42 -4.95 -11.61
N ARG A 214 15.65 -5.79 -10.59
CA ARG A 214 14.87 -5.78 -9.34
C ARG A 214 15.17 -4.52 -8.54
N VAL A 215 16.46 -4.17 -8.42
CA VAL A 215 16.88 -2.94 -7.74
C VAL A 215 16.23 -1.71 -8.37
N ARG A 216 16.30 -1.58 -9.70
CA ARG A 216 15.65 -0.47 -10.42
C ARG A 216 14.15 -0.44 -10.21
N THR A 217 13.49 -1.59 -10.19
CA THR A 217 12.04 -1.68 -9.96
C THR A 217 11.67 -1.15 -8.57
N ILE A 218 12.37 -1.60 -7.53
CA ILE A 218 12.15 -1.14 -6.15
C ILE A 218 12.40 0.38 -6.02
N PHE A 219 13.51 0.89 -6.53
CA PHE A 219 13.80 2.33 -6.43
C PHE A 219 12.85 3.19 -7.28
N LYS A 220 12.33 2.66 -8.39
CA LYS A 220 11.31 3.35 -9.20
C LYS A 220 9.99 3.48 -8.43
N ASP A 221 9.59 2.44 -7.70
CA ASP A 221 8.43 2.48 -6.81
C ASP A 221 8.64 3.49 -5.66
N ILE A 222 9.79 3.43 -4.97
CA ILE A 222 10.14 4.41 -3.92
C ILE A 222 10.06 5.84 -4.47
N ARG A 223 10.69 6.11 -5.62
CA ARG A 223 10.66 7.43 -6.26
C ARG A 223 9.23 7.90 -6.56
N ASP A 224 8.41 7.03 -7.16
CA ASP A 224 7.03 7.38 -7.52
C ASP A 224 6.19 7.63 -6.24
N ASN A 225 6.42 6.87 -5.17
CA ASN A 225 5.85 7.11 -3.84
C ASN A 225 6.29 8.46 -3.25
N ARG A 226 7.53 8.91 -3.50
CA ARG A 226 8.01 10.23 -3.05
C ARG A 226 7.30 11.40 -3.73
N LYS A 227 6.83 11.25 -4.97
CA LYS A 227 6.00 12.27 -5.61
C LYS A 227 4.71 12.50 -4.82
N VAL A 228 4.10 11.40 -4.35
CA VAL A 228 2.89 11.46 -3.51
C VAL A 228 3.21 12.02 -2.13
N ALA A 229 4.35 11.63 -1.53
CA ALA A 229 4.82 12.18 -0.26
C ALA A 229 4.93 13.72 -0.29
N VAL A 230 5.54 14.25 -1.35
CA VAL A 230 5.66 15.71 -1.58
C VAL A 230 4.28 16.35 -1.67
N SER A 231 3.41 15.85 -2.55
CA SER A 231 2.05 16.37 -2.72
C SER A 231 1.26 16.37 -1.40
N TYR A 232 1.37 15.27 -0.63
CA TYR A 232 0.71 15.13 0.66
C TYR A 232 1.21 16.13 1.70
N LEU A 233 2.54 16.27 1.85
CA LEU A 233 3.14 17.20 2.83
C LEU A 233 2.89 18.67 2.45
N GLU A 234 2.94 19.02 1.17
CA GLU A 234 2.62 20.38 0.72
C GLU A 234 1.17 20.75 1.02
N LYS A 235 0.26 19.79 0.87
CA LYS A 235 -1.18 20.02 1.07
C LYS A 235 -1.60 19.99 2.54
N TYR A 236 -1.04 19.10 3.34
CA TYR A 236 -1.53 18.81 4.69
C TYR A 236 -0.48 18.98 5.80
N GLY A 237 0.81 19.05 5.47
CA GLY A 237 1.90 19.07 6.46
C GLY A 237 1.85 20.28 7.39
N ASN A 238 1.40 21.44 6.91
CA ASN A 238 1.29 22.67 7.72
C ASN A 238 0.35 22.52 8.92
N GLU A 239 -0.55 21.54 8.90
CA GLU A 239 -1.53 21.31 9.96
C GLU A 239 -0.98 20.49 11.14
N THR A 240 0.25 19.95 11.03
CA THR A 240 0.78 18.90 11.91
C THR A 240 1.88 19.32 12.88
N GLY A 241 2.36 20.57 12.78
CA GLY A 241 3.39 21.10 13.69
C GLY A 241 4.80 20.54 13.48
N ILE A 242 5.06 19.84 12.37
CA ILE A 242 6.40 19.34 12.02
C ILE A 242 7.38 20.51 11.86
N SER A 243 8.43 20.55 12.68
CA SER A 243 9.40 21.65 12.75
C SER A 243 10.25 21.82 11.48
N HIS A 244 10.57 20.72 10.81
CA HIS A 244 11.44 20.69 9.63
C HIS A 244 10.67 20.40 8.34
N LEU A 245 9.38 20.74 8.27
CA LEU A 245 8.51 20.39 7.14
C LEU A 245 9.07 20.84 5.78
N SER A 246 9.61 22.06 5.69
CA SER A 246 10.20 22.57 4.45
C SER A 246 11.43 21.78 4.01
N ASP A 247 12.26 21.36 4.96
CA ASP A 247 13.44 20.54 4.68
C ASP A 247 13.03 19.14 4.24
N LEU A 248 12.03 18.53 4.90
CA LEU A 248 11.48 17.23 4.51
C LEU A 248 10.91 17.25 3.10
N ILE A 249 10.08 18.25 2.77
CA ILE A 249 9.53 18.40 1.42
C ILE A 249 10.65 18.54 0.39
N LYS A 250 11.70 19.31 0.70
CA LYS A 250 12.85 19.46 -0.19
C LYS A 250 13.58 18.13 -0.42
N LEU A 251 13.83 17.36 0.63
CA LEU A 251 14.51 16.07 0.52
C LEU A 251 13.68 15.05 -0.28
N TYR A 252 12.38 14.95 -0.03
CA TYR A 252 11.52 14.08 -0.84
C TYR A 252 11.39 14.54 -2.30
N LYS A 253 11.48 15.85 -2.58
CA LYS A 253 11.61 16.36 -3.96
C LYS A 253 12.92 15.95 -4.62
N GLU A 254 14.03 15.95 -3.86
CA GLU A 254 15.32 15.45 -4.35
C GLU A 254 15.21 13.95 -4.73
N GLU A 255 14.58 13.11 -3.89
CA GLU A 255 14.38 11.68 -4.20
C GLU A 255 13.45 11.47 -5.40
N ALA A 256 12.31 12.17 -5.43
CA ALA A 256 11.32 12.08 -6.50
C ALA A 256 11.90 12.50 -7.87
N GLY A 257 12.94 13.34 -7.86
CA GLY A 257 13.63 13.86 -9.04
C GLY A 257 14.81 13.03 -9.52
N ILE A 258 15.14 11.90 -8.89
CA ILE A 258 16.23 11.03 -9.35
C ILE A 258 15.89 10.45 -10.73
N ASP A 259 16.83 10.61 -11.68
CA ASP A 259 16.70 10.08 -13.03
C ASP A 259 16.96 8.56 -13.02
N MET A 260 15.88 7.80 -13.17
CA MET A 260 15.91 6.33 -13.13
C MET A 260 16.29 5.71 -14.48
N GLU A 261 16.29 6.47 -15.57
CA GLU A 261 16.40 5.95 -16.94
C GLU A 261 17.83 6.13 -17.47
N ASN A 262 18.48 7.27 -17.20
CA ASN A 262 19.81 7.56 -17.76
C ASN A 262 20.97 7.31 -16.77
N GLU A 263 20.68 7.09 -15.49
CA GLU A 263 21.71 6.87 -14.48
C GLU A 263 22.04 5.39 -14.27
N LYS A 264 23.29 5.12 -13.89
CA LYS A 264 23.71 3.78 -13.46
C LYS A 264 23.03 3.42 -12.15
N THR A 265 22.64 2.16 -11.99
CA THR A 265 21.94 1.68 -10.79
C THR A 265 22.72 1.90 -9.51
N GLU A 266 24.05 1.77 -9.55
CA GLU A 266 24.91 2.11 -8.41
C GLU A 266 24.76 3.58 -7.99
N GLU A 267 24.74 4.51 -8.94
CA GLU A 267 24.62 5.94 -8.67
C GLU A 267 23.23 6.28 -8.12
N ILE A 268 22.18 5.64 -8.65
CA ILE A 268 20.82 5.73 -8.11
C ILE A 268 20.81 5.33 -6.63
N CYS A 269 21.37 4.17 -6.29
CA CYS A 269 21.43 3.69 -4.90
C CYS A 269 22.17 4.69 -4.00
N ARG A 270 23.31 5.24 -4.46
CA ARG A 270 24.11 6.22 -3.69
C ARG A 270 23.38 7.54 -3.48
N LYS A 271 22.60 8.01 -4.47
CA LYS A 271 21.78 9.22 -4.34
C LYS A 271 20.66 9.04 -3.33
N PHE A 272 19.92 7.93 -3.40
CA PHE A 272 18.91 7.60 -2.40
C PHE A 272 19.53 7.50 -1.01
N LEU A 273 20.65 6.79 -0.83
CA LEU A 273 21.34 6.68 0.46
C LEU A 273 21.69 8.05 1.04
N LYS A 274 22.29 8.92 0.24
CA LYS A 274 22.67 10.27 0.66
C LYS A 274 21.48 11.12 1.09
N ILE A 275 20.31 10.92 0.50
CA ILE A 275 19.10 11.66 0.87
C ILE A 275 18.48 11.07 2.14
N GLU A 276 18.39 9.74 2.24
CA GLU A 276 17.95 9.04 3.44
C GLU A 276 18.79 9.42 4.67
N GLU A 277 20.12 9.53 4.54
CA GLU A 277 20.99 10.02 5.61
C GLU A 277 20.59 11.43 6.09
N LYS A 278 20.22 12.34 5.19
CA LYS A 278 19.76 13.68 5.55
C LYS A 278 18.35 13.68 6.12
N LEU A 279 17.48 12.76 5.68
CA LEU A 279 16.11 12.64 6.19
C LEU A 279 16.14 12.27 7.68
N LEU A 280 17.06 11.40 8.09
CA LEU A 280 17.24 11.01 9.49
C LEU A 280 17.54 12.19 10.41
N ASP A 281 18.30 13.19 9.94
CA ASP A 281 18.59 14.40 10.72
C ASP A 281 17.37 15.33 10.89
N LYS A 282 16.24 15.01 10.22
CA LYS A 282 15.03 15.84 10.15
C LYS A 282 13.78 15.19 10.73
N MET A 283 13.86 13.92 11.12
CA MET A 283 12.78 13.14 11.76
C MET A 283 12.89 13.22 13.28
#